data_AF-A0A7Y9WAG0-F1
#
_entry.id   AF-A0A7Y9WAG0-F1
#
_cell.length_a   1.000
_cell.length_b   1.000
_cell.length_c   1.000
_cell.angle_alpha   90.00
_cell.angle_beta   90.00
_cell.angle_gamma   90.00
#
_symmetry.space_group_name_H-M   'P 1'
#
loop_
_entity.id
_entity.type
_entity.pdbx_description
1 polymer ?
#
loop_
_entity_poly.entity_id
_entity_poly.type
_entity_poly.pdbx_seq_one_letter_code
_entity_poly.pdbx_strand_id
1 'polypeptide(L)'
;MGILTRCSAAFAMVLSLVASAHAELGSTSTWLMDGNNSSMNQIDATAPGSTSYTVSETRLASGTVVREYVAHSGTVFAIVWTGPRMAPLSTLLGNYFSTYLQGLSAAHAAHGGYGPAAIEQAGLVVHTGGHMGAFAGIAYLPQALPQGISPADLR
;
A
#
# COMPACT_ATOMS: atom_id res chain seq x y z
N MET A 1 -39.62 38.52 40.29
CA MET A 1 -38.56 37.81 41.02
C MET A 1 -38.80 36.31 40.86
N GLY A 2 -37.97 35.62 40.07
CA GLY A 2 -37.83 34.14 39.99
C GLY A 2 -38.94 33.36 39.26
N ILE A 3 -38.70 32.30 38.47
CA ILE A 3 -37.53 31.46 38.14
C ILE A 3 -37.76 30.87 36.73
N LEU A 4 -36.74 30.92 35.86
CA LEU A 4 -36.72 30.23 34.56
C LEU A 4 -36.45 28.73 34.75
N THR A 5 -37.32 27.87 34.20
CA THR A 5 -37.07 26.44 34.06
C THR A 5 -36.20 26.20 32.82
N ARG A 6 -35.01 25.66 33.05
CA ARG A 6 -34.02 25.29 32.02
C ARG A 6 -34.31 23.88 31.48
N CYS A 7 -34.56 23.74 30.18
CA CYS A 7 -34.39 22.47 29.48
C CYS A 7 -33.01 22.48 28.80
N SER A 8 -32.01 21.92 29.47
CA SER A 8 -30.70 21.68 28.88
C SER A 8 -30.77 20.48 27.94
N ALA A 9 -30.76 20.72 26.64
CA ALA A 9 -30.51 19.68 25.65
C ALA A 9 -29.00 19.39 25.64
N ALA A 10 -28.62 18.19 26.09
CA ALA A 10 -27.27 17.67 26.00
C ALA A 10 -26.91 17.48 24.52
N PHE A 11 -25.99 18.30 24.00
CA PHE A 11 -25.46 18.14 22.66
C PHE A 11 -24.39 17.05 22.72
N ALA A 12 -24.69 15.89 22.15
CA ALA A 12 -23.76 14.77 22.02
C ALA A 12 -22.52 15.24 21.24
N MET A 13 -21.38 15.27 21.91
CA MET A 13 -20.09 15.54 21.29
C MET A 13 -19.70 14.30 20.49
N VAL A 14 -20.06 14.29 19.20
CA VAL A 14 -19.59 13.29 18.24
C VAL A 14 -18.08 13.47 18.09
N LEU A 15 -17.33 12.58 18.72
CA LEU A 15 -15.89 12.49 18.58
C LEU A 15 -15.60 11.88 17.21
N SER A 16 -15.45 12.73 16.20
CA SER A 16 -14.98 12.33 14.88
C SER A 16 -13.54 11.80 15.02
N LEU A 17 -13.37 10.49 15.19
CA LEU A 17 -12.10 9.85 14.92
C LEU A 17 -11.86 9.97 13.42
N VAL A 18 -11.10 10.97 13.01
CA VAL A 18 -10.45 10.98 11.70
C VAL A 18 -9.46 9.83 11.73
N ALA A 19 -9.92 8.64 11.36
CA ALA A 19 -9.02 7.57 10.95
C ALA A 19 -8.28 8.10 9.74
N SER A 20 -6.98 8.35 9.89
CA SER A 20 -6.12 8.54 8.73
C SER A 20 -6.16 7.23 7.94
N ALA A 21 -7.06 7.16 6.96
CA ALA A 21 -7.27 6.01 6.10
C ALA A 21 -6.15 5.98 5.08
N HIS A 22 -5.04 5.36 5.48
CA HIS A 22 -3.90 5.14 4.60
C HIS A 22 -4.21 4.03 3.61
N ALA A 23 -3.83 4.22 2.35
CA ALA A 23 -3.91 3.18 1.34
C ALA A 23 -2.89 2.09 1.70
N GLU A 24 -3.40 0.93 2.05
CA GLU A 24 -2.62 -0.26 2.36
C GLU A 24 -2.91 -1.34 1.31
N LEU A 25 -1.93 -2.22 1.07
CA LEU A 25 -2.10 -3.40 0.24
C LEU A 25 -3.35 -4.18 0.68
N GLY A 26 -4.25 -4.50 -0.26
CA GLY A 26 -5.53 -5.14 0.02
C GLY A 26 -6.70 -4.21 0.35
N SER A 27 -6.47 -2.90 0.45
CA SER A 27 -7.50 -1.86 0.67
C SER A 27 -7.68 -0.98 -0.56
N THR A 28 -8.61 -0.01 -0.50
CA THR A 28 -8.84 0.97 -1.57
C THR A 28 -7.75 2.03 -1.63
N SER A 29 -7.29 2.43 -2.82
CA SER A 29 -6.28 3.49 -2.95
C SER A 29 -6.82 4.85 -2.50
N THR A 30 -6.15 5.48 -1.54
CA THR A 30 -6.50 6.82 -1.00
C THR A 30 -5.45 7.89 -1.32
N TRP A 31 -4.27 7.53 -1.84
CA TRP A 31 -3.27 8.51 -2.32
C TRP A 31 -3.74 9.33 -3.52
N LEU A 32 -4.82 8.90 -4.17
CA LEU A 32 -5.56 9.63 -5.21
C LEU A 32 -6.01 11.05 -4.78
N MET A 33 -6.03 11.36 -3.48
CA MET A 33 -6.47 12.65 -2.96
C MET A 33 -5.35 13.70 -2.81
N ASP A 34 -4.07 13.32 -2.92
CA ASP A 34 -2.93 14.27 -2.89
C ASP A 34 -2.49 14.63 -4.33
N GLY A 35 -3.39 15.31 -5.05
CA GLY A 35 -3.30 15.56 -6.50
C GLY A 35 -2.10 16.37 -7.00
N ASN A 36 -1.18 16.78 -6.12
CA ASN A 36 0.01 17.55 -6.48
C ASN A 36 1.22 16.68 -6.83
N ASN A 37 1.24 15.39 -6.45
CA ASN A 37 2.38 14.50 -6.72
C ASN A 37 2.01 13.08 -7.14
N SER A 38 0.76 12.89 -7.58
CA SER A 38 0.24 11.62 -8.05
C SER A 38 -0.13 11.68 -9.53
N SER A 39 0.21 10.65 -10.30
CA SER A 39 -0.28 10.42 -11.67
C SER A 39 -0.99 9.08 -11.77
N MET A 40 -1.91 8.94 -12.73
CA MET A 40 -2.72 7.73 -12.90
C MET A 40 -2.69 7.31 -14.36
N ASN A 41 -2.45 6.02 -14.59
CA ASN A 41 -2.50 5.43 -15.92
C ASN A 41 -3.34 4.14 -15.88
N GLN A 42 -4.33 4.05 -16.76
CA GLN A 42 -5.06 2.79 -16.95
C GLN A 42 -4.25 1.89 -17.88
N ILE A 43 -4.07 0.65 -17.49
CA ILE A 43 -3.38 -0.37 -18.27
C ILE A 43 -4.43 -1.34 -18.80
N ASP A 44 -4.62 -1.30 -20.11
CA ASP A 44 -5.53 -2.20 -20.79
C ASP A 44 -4.91 -3.58 -20.99
N ALA A 45 -5.73 -4.58 -20.74
CA ALA A 45 -5.42 -5.97 -21.00
C ALA A 45 -5.15 -6.21 -22.49
N THR A 46 -3.90 -6.55 -22.84
CA THR A 46 -3.52 -6.82 -24.24
C THR A 46 -3.78 -8.27 -24.65
N ALA A 47 -3.93 -9.19 -23.69
CA ALA A 47 -4.15 -10.61 -23.94
C ALA A 47 -5.65 -10.97 -23.81
N PRO A 48 -6.17 -11.90 -24.63
CA PRO A 48 -7.54 -12.38 -24.47
C PRO A 48 -7.78 -12.98 -23.07
N GLY A 49 -8.73 -12.41 -22.33
CA GLY A 49 -9.07 -12.86 -20.98
C GLY A 49 -8.24 -12.24 -19.86
N SER A 50 -7.30 -11.32 -20.14
CA SER A 50 -6.70 -10.53 -19.06
C SER A 50 -7.61 -9.37 -18.62
N THR A 51 -7.48 -8.98 -17.35
CA THR A 51 -8.28 -7.90 -16.76
C THR A 51 -7.45 -6.62 -16.70
N SER A 52 -8.04 -5.49 -17.13
CA SER A 52 -7.39 -4.18 -17.01
C SER A 52 -7.26 -3.75 -15.55
N TYR A 53 -6.28 -2.90 -15.30
CA TYR A 53 -6.00 -2.35 -13.97
C TYR A 53 -5.50 -0.92 -14.09
N THR A 54 -5.44 -0.23 -12.96
CA THR A 54 -4.90 1.12 -12.89
C THR A 54 -3.56 1.10 -12.18
N VAL A 55 -2.60 1.88 -12.66
CA VAL A 55 -1.39 2.23 -11.91
C VAL A 55 -1.51 3.66 -11.42
N SER A 56 -1.47 3.85 -10.10
CA SER A 56 -1.31 5.17 -9.48
C SER A 56 0.13 5.34 -9.04
N GLU A 57 0.83 6.32 -9.59
CA GLU A 57 2.20 6.65 -9.21
C GLU A 57 2.20 7.87 -8.30
N THR A 58 2.81 7.77 -7.12
CA THR A 58 3.01 8.87 -6.19
C THR A 58 4.49 9.04 -5.91
N ARG A 59 5.02 10.27 -6.08
CA ARG A 59 6.38 10.58 -5.67
C ARG A 59 6.36 11.18 -4.26
N LEU A 60 7.13 10.61 -3.36
CA LEU A 60 7.25 11.09 -1.98
C LEU A 60 8.24 12.25 -1.91
N ALA A 61 8.13 13.09 -0.88
CA ALA A 61 9.11 14.15 -0.59
C ALA A 61 10.54 13.61 -0.41
N SER A 62 10.69 12.32 -0.07
CA SER A 62 11.97 11.62 0.00
C SER A 62 12.63 11.34 -1.36
N GLY A 63 11.93 11.63 -2.47
CA GLY A 63 12.33 11.26 -3.83
C GLY A 63 12.00 9.82 -4.22
N THR A 64 11.39 9.05 -3.31
CA THR A 64 10.94 7.68 -3.59
C THR A 64 9.66 7.71 -4.39
N VAL A 65 9.63 6.99 -5.50
CA VAL A 65 8.44 6.78 -6.32
C VAL A 65 7.77 5.50 -5.87
N VAL A 66 6.46 5.58 -5.64
CA VAL A 66 5.61 4.44 -5.27
C VAL A 66 4.55 4.29 -6.34
N ARG A 67 4.41 3.10 -6.90
CA ARG A 67 3.37 2.72 -7.85
C ARG A 67 2.43 1.71 -7.21
N GLU A 68 1.16 2.07 -7.13
CA GLU A 68 0.08 1.22 -6.65
C GLU A 68 -0.68 0.62 -7.84
N TYR A 69 -0.85 -0.69 -7.84
CA TYR A 69 -1.58 -1.44 -8.85
C TYR A 69 -2.96 -1.77 -8.31
N VAL A 70 -3.97 -1.18 -8.93
CA VAL A 70 -5.35 -1.18 -8.45
C VAL A 70 -6.21 -1.99 -9.42
N ALA A 71 -6.82 -3.06 -8.92
CA ALA A 71 -7.75 -3.87 -9.70
C ALA A 71 -9.01 -3.06 -10.03
N HIS A 72 -9.80 -3.53 -11.00
CA HIS A 72 -11.07 -2.89 -11.35
C HIS A 72 -12.06 -2.79 -10.15
N SER A 73 -11.92 -3.68 -9.15
CA SER A 73 -12.68 -3.60 -7.88
C SER A 73 -12.30 -2.42 -6.99
N GLY A 74 -11.24 -1.67 -7.33
CA GLY A 74 -10.67 -0.60 -6.50
C GLY A 74 -9.65 -1.10 -5.48
N THR A 75 -9.36 -2.41 -5.43
CA THR A 75 -8.43 -3.01 -4.47
C THR A 75 -6.98 -2.88 -4.96
N VAL A 76 -6.08 -2.37 -4.10
CA VAL A 76 -4.64 -2.39 -4.35
C VAL A 76 -4.12 -3.83 -4.20
N PHE A 77 -3.70 -4.46 -5.29
CA PHE A 77 -3.20 -5.85 -5.27
C PHE A 77 -1.68 -5.95 -5.33
N ALA A 78 -1.00 -4.89 -5.77
CA ALA A 78 0.46 -4.79 -5.75
C ALA A 78 0.94 -3.35 -5.55
N ILE A 79 2.14 -3.22 -5.01
CA ILE A 79 2.84 -1.95 -4.78
C ILE A 79 4.29 -2.14 -5.22
N VAL A 80 4.80 -1.26 -6.06
CA VAL A 80 6.21 -1.19 -6.46
C VAL A 80 6.81 0.12 -5.97
N TRP A 81 8.04 0.11 -5.48
CA TRP A 81 8.73 1.34 -5.12
C TRP A 81 10.17 1.36 -5.61
N THR A 82 10.66 2.57 -5.88
CA THR A 82 12.04 2.81 -6.24
C THR A 82 12.47 4.22 -5.81
N GLY A 83 13.68 4.36 -5.27
CA GLY A 83 14.17 5.67 -4.90
C GLY A 83 15.39 5.70 -3.99
N PRO A 84 15.84 6.90 -3.62
CA PRO A 84 17.04 7.08 -2.80
C PRO A 84 16.83 6.74 -1.32
N ARG A 85 15.58 6.57 -0.90
CA ARG A 85 15.19 6.24 0.46
C ARG A 85 14.24 5.05 0.45
N MET A 86 14.16 4.35 1.58
CA MET A 86 13.18 3.29 1.75
C MET A 86 11.77 3.87 1.73
N ALA A 87 10.85 3.17 1.06
CA ALA A 87 9.44 3.51 1.11
C ALA A 87 8.86 3.28 2.52
N PRO A 88 7.82 4.01 2.95
CA PRO A 88 7.19 3.83 4.25
C PRO A 88 6.37 2.52 4.28
N LEU A 89 7.06 1.37 4.38
CA LEU A 89 6.44 0.04 4.27
C LEU A 89 5.35 -0.23 5.32
N SER A 90 5.45 0.37 6.50
CA SER A 90 4.38 0.28 7.51
C SER A 90 3.06 0.84 7.01
N THR A 91 3.13 1.94 6.25
CA THR A 91 1.95 2.58 5.66
C THR A 91 1.49 1.82 4.42
N LEU A 92 2.41 1.43 3.55
CA LEU A 92 2.07 0.78 2.28
C LEU A 92 1.52 -0.65 2.47
N LEU A 93 2.06 -1.41 3.41
CA LEU A 93 1.61 -2.79 3.65
C LEU A 93 0.47 -2.86 4.68
N GLY A 94 0.36 -1.86 5.56
CA GLY A 94 -0.68 -1.77 6.58
C GLY A 94 -0.86 -3.07 7.34
N ASN A 95 -2.03 -3.71 7.26
CA ASN A 95 -2.31 -4.99 7.93
C ASN A 95 -1.29 -6.11 7.62
N TYR A 96 -0.70 -6.10 6.42
CA TYR A 96 0.35 -7.06 6.01
C TYR A 96 1.74 -6.73 6.57
N PHE A 97 1.93 -5.57 7.20
CA PHE A 97 3.23 -5.16 7.74
C PHE A 97 3.73 -6.11 8.85
N SER A 98 2.84 -6.64 9.68
CA SER A 98 3.20 -7.62 10.71
C SER A 98 3.76 -8.91 10.10
N THR A 99 3.09 -9.43 9.05
CA THR A 99 3.54 -10.58 8.26
C THR A 99 4.90 -10.31 7.61
N TYR A 100 5.12 -9.11 7.08
CA TYR A 100 6.42 -8.70 6.55
C TYR A 100 7.53 -8.75 7.61
N LEU A 101 7.29 -8.22 8.81
CA LEU A 101 8.28 -8.28 9.90
C LEU A 101 8.59 -9.73 10.34
N GLN A 102 7.57 -10.60 10.37
CA GLN A 102 7.76 -12.03 10.64
C GLN A 102 8.59 -12.72 9.54
N GLY A 103 8.34 -12.37 8.28
CA GLY A 103 9.13 -12.86 7.15
C GLY A 103 10.60 -12.42 7.24
N LEU A 104 10.86 -11.15 7.60
CA LEU A 104 12.21 -10.65 7.81
C LEU A 104 12.93 -11.39 8.95
N SER A 105 12.27 -11.60 10.08
CA SER A 105 12.89 -12.29 11.21
C SER A 105 13.22 -13.75 10.87
N ALA A 106 12.32 -14.45 10.16
CA ALA A 106 12.57 -15.79 9.65
C ALA A 106 13.72 -15.84 8.64
N ALA A 107 13.76 -14.88 7.70
CA ALA A 107 14.84 -14.79 6.71
C ALA A 107 16.20 -14.53 7.37
N HIS A 108 16.26 -13.64 8.37
CA HIS A 108 17.46 -13.40 9.17
C HIS A 108 17.91 -14.63 9.95
N ALA A 109 16.97 -15.35 10.57
CA ALA A 109 17.29 -16.58 11.31
C ALA A 109 17.87 -17.67 10.39
N ALA A 110 17.40 -17.74 9.14
CA ALA A 110 17.84 -18.74 8.16
C ALA A 110 19.17 -18.37 7.48
N HIS A 111 19.44 -17.09 7.21
CA HIS A 111 20.56 -16.66 6.35
C HIS A 111 21.57 -15.73 7.04
N GLY A 112 21.35 -15.35 8.29
CA GLY A 112 22.32 -14.64 9.12
C GLY A 112 22.63 -13.18 8.73
N GLY A 113 21.84 -12.54 7.87
CA GLY A 113 22.10 -11.16 7.45
C GLY A 113 20.94 -10.42 6.78
N TYR A 114 21.11 -9.11 6.61
CA TYR A 114 20.21 -8.19 5.92
C TYR A 114 20.40 -8.28 4.40
N GLY A 115 20.02 -9.41 3.79
CA GLY A 115 20.02 -9.62 2.34
C GLY A 115 18.70 -9.18 1.68
N PRO A 116 18.60 -9.24 0.35
CA PRO A 116 17.33 -9.08 -0.36
C PRO A 116 16.30 -10.04 0.24
N ALA A 117 15.24 -9.50 0.83
CA ALA A 117 14.22 -10.31 1.46
C ALA A 117 13.19 -10.67 0.39
N ALA A 118 13.13 -11.94 0.01
CA ALA A 118 11.99 -12.53 -0.66
C ALA A 118 11.13 -13.20 0.42
N ILE A 119 10.09 -12.50 0.85
CA ILE A 119 9.15 -12.98 1.85
C ILE A 119 7.93 -13.49 1.11
N GLU A 120 7.66 -14.78 1.19
CA GLU A 120 6.40 -15.37 0.75
C GLU A 120 5.73 -15.98 1.98
N GLN A 121 4.82 -15.20 2.59
CA GLN A 121 4.21 -15.57 3.87
C GLN A 121 2.76 -15.13 3.88
N ALA A 122 1.85 -16.05 4.24
CA ALA A 122 0.42 -15.76 4.44
C ALA A 122 -0.26 -14.99 3.29
N GLY A 123 0.08 -15.32 2.04
CA GLY A 123 -0.51 -14.69 0.85
C GLY A 123 0.05 -13.30 0.53
N LEU A 124 1.15 -12.90 1.17
CA LEU A 124 1.94 -11.73 0.82
C LEU A 124 3.27 -12.19 0.22
N VAL A 125 3.60 -11.66 -0.96
CA VAL A 125 4.95 -11.74 -1.51
C VAL A 125 5.59 -10.35 -1.45
N VAL A 126 6.76 -10.23 -0.84
CA VAL A 126 7.55 -9.00 -0.82
C VAL A 126 8.97 -9.31 -1.27
N HIS A 127 9.43 -8.63 -2.31
CA HIS A 127 10.84 -8.62 -2.71
C HIS A 127 11.40 -7.22 -2.48
N THR A 128 12.44 -7.10 -1.65
CA THR A 128 13.11 -5.82 -1.40
C THR A 128 14.60 -5.94 -1.70
N GLY A 129 15.22 -4.85 -2.14
CA GLY A 129 16.65 -4.83 -2.42
C GLY A 129 17.16 -3.45 -2.82
N GLY A 130 18.29 -3.47 -3.52
CA GLY A 130 19.03 -2.27 -3.92
C GLY A 130 20.29 -2.08 -3.08
N HIS A 131 20.90 -0.91 -3.25
CA HIS A 131 22.09 -0.50 -2.50
C HIS A 131 21.83 0.82 -1.78
N MET A 132 22.77 1.23 -0.92
CA MET A 132 22.68 2.51 -0.21
C MET A 132 22.43 3.67 -1.19
N GLY A 133 21.25 4.30 -1.08
CA GLY A 133 20.85 5.42 -1.94
C GLY A 133 20.14 5.02 -3.24
N ALA A 134 19.84 3.74 -3.46
CA ALA A 134 19.03 3.24 -4.58
C ALA A 134 18.27 1.98 -4.15
N PHE A 135 17.21 2.19 -3.37
CA PHE A 135 16.30 1.16 -2.90
C PHE A 135 15.25 0.86 -3.95
N ALA A 136 14.90 -0.42 -4.07
CA ALA A 136 13.79 -0.86 -4.89
C ALA A 136 13.09 -2.04 -4.22
N GLY A 137 11.81 -2.23 -4.55
CA GLY A 137 11.09 -3.40 -4.13
C GLY A 137 9.68 -3.46 -4.67
N ILE A 138 9.07 -4.60 -4.44
CA ILE A 138 7.73 -4.93 -4.84
C ILE A 138 7.06 -5.73 -3.72
N ALA A 139 5.79 -5.44 -3.49
CA ALA A 139 4.91 -6.23 -2.65
C ALA A 139 3.63 -6.54 -3.43
N TYR A 140 3.15 -7.78 -3.40
CA TYR A 140 1.90 -8.15 -4.05
C TYR A 140 1.19 -9.29 -3.33
N LEU A 141 -0.10 -9.43 -3.60
CA LEU A 141 -0.94 -10.51 -3.09
C LEU A 141 -1.17 -11.50 -4.24
N PRO A 142 -0.58 -12.71 -4.22
CA PRO A 142 -0.71 -13.67 -5.32
C PRO A 142 -2.16 -14.03 -5.65
N GLN A 143 -3.01 -14.09 -4.62
CA GLN A 143 -4.44 -14.43 -4.78
C GLN A 143 -5.30 -13.25 -5.27
N ALA A 144 -4.77 -12.02 -5.25
CA ALA A 144 -5.49 -10.83 -5.73
C ALA A 144 -4.98 -10.35 -7.09
N LEU A 145 -4.04 -11.07 -7.72
CA LEU A 145 -3.60 -10.77 -9.07
C LEU A 145 -4.79 -10.90 -10.04
N PRO A 146 -5.09 -9.86 -10.86
CA PRO A 146 -6.13 -9.96 -11.86
C PRO A 146 -5.82 -11.07 -12.86
N GLN A 147 -6.86 -11.61 -13.49
CA GLN A 147 -6.67 -12.70 -14.47
C GLN A 147 -5.72 -12.26 -15.59
N GLY A 148 -4.79 -13.15 -15.94
CA GLY A 148 -3.77 -12.92 -16.96
C GLY A 148 -2.68 -11.92 -16.60
N ILE A 149 -2.62 -11.45 -15.35
CA ILE A 149 -1.54 -10.60 -14.84
C ILE A 149 -0.57 -11.43 -14.01
N SER A 150 0.72 -11.33 -14.35
CA SER A 150 1.80 -12.00 -13.63
C SER A 150 2.64 -11.00 -12.83
N PRO A 151 3.44 -11.47 -11.85
CA PRO A 151 4.39 -10.60 -11.16
C PRO A 151 5.39 -9.88 -12.08
N ALA A 152 5.65 -10.42 -13.28
CA ALA A 152 6.56 -9.80 -14.26
C ALA A 152 5.97 -8.55 -14.96
N ASP A 153 4.64 -8.36 -14.84
CA ASP A 153 3.95 -7.19 -15.38
C ASP A 153 4.00 -5.98 -14.43
N LEU A 154 4.48 -6.20 -13.20
CA LEU A 154 4.63 -5.20 -12.14
C LEU A 154 6.04 -4.58 -12.22
N ARG A 155 6.12 -3.25 -12.35
CA ARG A 155 7.35 -2.54 -12.74
C ARG A 155 7.52 -1.26 -11.98
#